data_AF-A0A8J4LUR8-F1
#
_entry.id   AF-A0A8J4LUR8-F1
#
_cell.length_a   1.000
_cell.length_b   1.000
_cell.length_c   1.000
_cell.angle_alpha   90.00
_cell.angle_beta   90.00
_cell.angle_gamma   90.00
#
_symmetry.space_group_name_H-M   'P 1'
#
loop_
_entity.id
_entity.type
_entity.pdbx_description
1 polymer ?
#
loop_
_entity_poly.entity_id
_entity_poly.type
_entity_poly.pdbx_seq_one_letter_code
_entity_poly.pdbx_strand_id
1 'polypeptide(L)'
;MEVMNEFPDIRLAYGESDEYSFVLGRNTDMYGRRASKLVSLLVSCFTANYVARWSAHLTDTPLRAMPMFDGRAVCYPLDSNLRDYLAWRQADTHINNQYNTCFWALVNSGKTPAEAQATLKGTQTAFKNELLFQNFGINYAHLPEQFKK
;
A
#
# COMPACT_ATOMS: atom_id res chain seq x y z
N MET A 1 8.32 11.71 -1.59
CA MET A 1 9.24 11.94 -0.45
C MET A 1 8.88 13.19 0.38
N GLU A 2 7.91 14.01 -0.04
CA GLU A 2 7.60 15.28 0.64
C GLU A 2 7.39 15.17 2.15
N VAL A 3 6.61 14.19 2.60
CA VAL A 3 6.38 13.95 4.03
C VAL A 3 7.70 13.67 4.77
N MET A 4 8.61 12.89 4.19
CA MET A 4 9.91 12.62 4.82
C MET A 4 10.83 13.84 4.82
N ASN A 5 10.67 14.76 3.86
CA ASN A 5 11.41 16.03 3.84
C ASN A 5 10.91 16.97 4.95
N GLU A 6 9.59 17.02 5.18
CA GLU A 6 8.96 17.83 6.23
C GLU A 6 9.19 17.27 7.64
N PHE A 7 9.32 15.94 7.77
CA PHE A 7 9.54 15.26 9.04
C PHE A 7 10.86 14.47 9.01
N PRO A 8 12.01 15.12 9.26
CA PRO A 8 13.34 14.51 9.13
C PRO A 8 13.62 13.37 10.13
N ASP A 9 12.80 13.25 11.18
CA ASP A 9 12.87 12.14 12.15
C ASP A 9 12.33 10.81 11.59
N ILE A 10 11.64 10.84 10.44
CA ILE A 10 11.23 9.62 9.72
C ILE A 10 12.46 8.97 9.11
N ARG A 11 12.71 7.71 9.47
CA ARG A 11 13.87 6.92 9.03
C ARG A 11 13.56 5.97 7.88
N LEU A 12 12.30 5.55 7.79
CA LEU A 12 11.84 4.64 6.76
C LEU A 12 10.39 4.94 6.47
N ALA A 13 9.99 4.78 5.21
CA ALA A 13 8.61 4.80 4.82
C ALA A 13 8.31 3.66 3.85
N TYR A 14 7.19 2.98 4.03
CA TYR A 14 6.73 1.86 3.20
C TYR A 14 5.29 2.10 2.78
N GLY A 15 4.97 1.98 1.49
CA GLY A 15 3.64 2.25 0.97
C GLY A 15 3.17 1.14 0.03
N GLU A 16 1.90 0.77 0.15
CA GLU A 16 1.22 -0.23 -0.67
C GLU A 16 -0.23 0.24 -0.87
N SER A 17 -0.81 0.02 -2.04
CA SER A 17 -2.23 0.30 -2.29
C SER A 17 -2.55 1.77 -1.93
N ASP A 18 -3.43 1.97 -0.95
CA ASP A 18 -3.90 3.23 -0.41
C ASP A 18 -3.31 3.53 0.99
N GLU A 19 -2.35 2.72 1.46
CA GLU A 19 -1.71 2.88 2.77
C GLU A 19 -0.23 3.30 2.70
N TYR A 20 0.23 3.99 3.74
CA TYR A 20 1.63 4.35 3.94
C TYR A 20 2.01 4.27 5.42
N SER A 21 3.12 3.61 5.70
CA SER A 21 3.72 3.45 7.03
C SER A 21 4.95 4.34 7.15
N PHE A 22 5.01 5.17 8.18
CA PHE A 22 6.16 6.03 8.48
C PHE A 22 6.81 5.62 9.79
N VAL A 23 8.09 5.26 9.74
CA VAL A 23 8.87 4.83 10.91
C VAL A 23 9.66 6.01 11.45
N LEU A 24 9.30 6.47 12.63
CA LEU A 24 10.05 7.49 13.35
C LEU A 24 11.24 6.88 14.09
N GLY A 25 12.35 7.60 14.17
CA GLY A 25 13.51 7.17 14.95
C GLY A 25 13.15 6.95 16.42
N ARG A 26 13.67 5.87 17.04
CA ARG A 26 13.36 5.50 18.43
C ARG A 26 13.53 6.66 19.42
N ASN A 27 14.57 7.46 19.23
CA ASN A 27 14.94 8.60 20.08
C ASN A 27 14.31 9.92 19.64
N THR A 28 13.28 9.92 18.79
CA THR A 28 12.58 11.15 18.41
C THR A 28 11.93 11.82 19.62
N ASP A 29 12.08 13.14 19.72
CA ASP A 29 11.34 13.97 20.67
C ASP A 29 10.27 14.83 19.96
N MET A 30 10.02 14.54 18.68
CA MET A 30 9.09 15.28 17.83
C MET A 30 7.72 15.41 18.51
N TYR A 31 7.29 16.67 18.69
CA TYR A 31 6.03 17.04 19.35
C TYR A 31 5.82 16.42 20.74
N GLY A 32 6.90 16.17 21.48
CA GLY A 32 6.85 15.52 22.79
C GLY A 32 6.26 14.11 22.74
N ARG A 33 6.41 13.42 21.60
CA ARG A 33 5.92 12.04 21.36
C ARG A 33 4.41 11.86 21.55
N ARG A 34 3.65 12.95 21.49
CA ARG A 34 2.20 12.93 21.61
C ARG A 34 1.59 12.28 20.38
N ALA A 35 1.06 11.07 20.52
CA ALA A 35 0.46 10.30 19.44
C ALA A 35 -0.55 11.12 18.60
N SER A 36 -1.42 11.90 19.26
CA SER A 36 -2.39 12.75 18.55
C SER A 36 -1.75 13.83 17.68
N LYS A 37 -0.62 14.41 18.09
CA LYS A 37 0.13 15.38 17.28
C LYS A 37 0.86 14.73 16.13
N LEU A 38 1.53 13.60 16.40
CA LEU A 38 2.22 12.83 15.36
C LEU A 38 1.24 12.43 14.25
N VAL A 39 0.13 11.79 14.61
CA VAL A 39 -0.87 11.31 13.65
C VAL A 39 -1.51 12.47 12.88
N SER A 40 -2.05 13.48 13.58
CA SER A 40 -2.75 14.58 12.90
C SER A 40 -1.85 15.33 11.92
N LEU A 41 -0.60 15.64 12.30
CA LEU A 41 0.31 16.39 11.44
C LEU A 41 0.81 15.56 10.25
N LEU A 42 1.13 14.28 10.45
CA LEU A 42 1.52 13.38 9.36
C LEU A 42 0.37 13.20 8.36
N VAL A 43 -0.83 12.91 8.84
CA VAL A 43 -2.03 12.73 7.99
C VAL A 43 -2.38 14.02 7.24
N SER A 44 -2.37 15.17 7.91
CA SER A 44 -2.63 16.45 7.25
C SER A 44 -1.58 16.78 6.18
N CYS A 45 -0.29 16.57 6.48
CA CYS A 45 0.79 16.78 5.52
C CYS A 45 0.68 15.83 4.31
N PHE A 46 0.40 14.55 4.56
CA PHE A 46 0.21 13.55 3.50
C PHE A 46 -0.97 13.92 2.60
N THR A 47 -2.12 14.28 3.19
CA THR A 47 -3.34 14.65 2.46
C THR A 47 -3.12 15.91 1.62
N ALA A 48 -2.47 16.93 2.19
CA ALA A 48 -2.15 18.17 1.47
C ALA A 48 -1.23 17.90 0.26
N ASN A 49 -0.20 17.06 0.45
CA ASN A 49 0.69 16.66 -0.63
C ASN A 49 -0.01 15.82 -1.69
N TYR A 50 -0.92 14.92 -1.30
CA TYR A 50 -1.71 14.13 -2.26
C TYR A 50 -2.52 15.04 -3.18
N VAL A 51 -3.23 16.02 -2.62
CA VAL A 51 -4.00 17.01 -3.40
C VAL A 51 -3.08 17.88 -4.27
N ALA A 52 -1.99 18.40 -3.69
CA ALA A 52 -1.08 19.29 -4.40
C ALA A 52 -0.34 18.61 -5.56
N ARG A 53 -0.04 17.30 -5.43
CA ARG A 53 0.69 16.52 -6.44
C ARG A 53 -0.23 15.77 -7.40
N TRP A 54 -1.54 15.71 -7.15
CA TRP A 54 -2.48 14.95 -7.96
C TRP A 54 -2.40 15.29 -9.45
N SER A 55 -2.50 16.57 -9.82
CA SER A 55 -2.48 16.99 -11.23
C SER A 55 -1.14 16.75 -11.93
N ALA A 56 -0.05 16.62 -11.17
CA ALA A 56 1.27 16.27 -11.71
C ALA A 56 1.38 14.77 -12.07
N HIS A 57 0.58 13.91 -11.44
CA HIS A 57 0.57 12.46 -11.67
C HIS A 57 -0.61 12.00 -12.53
N LEU A 58 -1.75 12.68 -12.45
CA LEU A 58 -2.99 12.35 -13.14
C LEU A 58 -3.51 13.59 -13.88
N THR A 59 -2.78 13.99 -14.92
CA THR A 59 -3.00 15.24 -15.68
C THR A 59 -4.42 15.38 -16.21
N ASP A 60 -4.99 14.30 -16.74
CA ASP A 60 -6.28 14.32 -17.44
C ASP A 60 -7.44 13.83 -16.56
N THR A 61 -7.19 13.55 -15.28
CA THR A 61 -8.20 13.05 -14.35
C THR A 61 -8.32 14.03 -13.19
N PRO A 62 -9.27 14.99 -13.20
CA PRO A 62 -9.44 15.90 -12.08
C PRO A 62 -9.90 15.18 -10.81
N LEU A 63 -9.55 15.72 -9.64
CA LEU A 63 -10.09 15.24 -8.35
C LEU A 63 -11.61 15.39 -8.34
N ARG A 64 -12.31 14.25 -8.25
CA ARG A 64 -13.78 14.22 -8.14
C ARG A 64 -14.27 14.39 -6.71
N ALA A 65 -13.45 13.99 -5.74
CA ALA A 65 -13.71 14.11 -4.32
C ALA A 65 -12.40 14.41 -3.60
N MET A 66 -12.50 15.02 -2.42
CA MET A 66 -11.32 15.27 -1.59
C MET A 66 -10.83 13.95 -0.98
N PRO A 67 -9.56 13.59 -1.16
CA PRO A 67 -9.00 12.42 -0.52
C PRO A 67 -8.95 12.65 0.98
N MET A 68 -9.21 11.59 1.73
CA MET A 68 -9.16 11.59 3.19
C MET A 68 -8.38 10.35 3.62
N PHE A 69 -7.48 10.54 4.58
CA PHE A 69 -6.68 9.47 5.15
C PHE A 69 -6.96 9.40 6.64
N ASP A 70 -7.13 8.20 7.16
CA ASP A 70 -7.03 7.97 8.59
C ASP A 70 -5.55 7.77 8.98
N GLY A 71 -5.30 7.66 10.27
CA GLY A 71 -3.95 7.41 10.76
C GLY A 71 -3.97 6.90 12.18
N ARG A 72 -2.95 6.12 12.52
CA ARG A 72 -2.75 5.57 13.86
C ARG A 72 -1.27 5.58 14.21
N ALA A 73 -0.97 5.71 15.49
CA ALA A 73 0.38 5.53 16.02
C ALA A 73 0.46 4.18 16.74
N VAL A 74 1.47 3.38 16.39
CA VAL A 74 1.76 2.10 17.04
C VAL A 74 3.20 2.14 17.53
N CYS A 75 3.44 1.72 18.77
CA CYS A 75 4.77 1.71 19.35
C CYS A 75 5.32 0.28 19.35
N TYR A 76 6.49 0.09 18.75
CA TYR A 76 7.21 -1.18 18.77
C TYR A 76 8.41 -1.06 19.72
N PRO A 77 8.48 -1.88 20.79
CA PRO A 77 9.53 -1.76 21.80
C PRO A 77 10.90 -2.26 21.31
N LEU A 78 10.91 -3.20 20.36
CA LEU A 78 12.10 -3.83 19.80
C LEU A 78 12.15 -3.66 18.29
N ASP A 79 13.37 -3.58 17.74
CA ASP A 79 13.57 -3.49 16.29
C ASP A 79 13.10 -4.77 15.57
N SER A 80 13.11 -5.91 16.27
CA SER A 80 12.52 -7.16 15.76
C SER A 80 11.03 -7.01 15.50
N ASN A 81 10.27 -6.42 16.44
CA ASN A 81 8.82 -6.22 16.25
C ASN A 81 8.53 -5.26 15.08
N LEU A 82 9.36 -4.22 14.92
CA LEU A 82 9.25 -3.31 13.78
C LEU A 82 9.54 -4.04 12.45
N ARG A 83 10.58 -4.89 12.42
CA ARG A 83 10.90 -5.70 11.24
C ARG A 83 9.77 -6.67 10.91
N ASP A 84 9.20 -7.33 11.91
CA ASP A 84 8.08 -8.25 11.73
C ASP A 84 6.86 -7.52 11.16
N TYR A 85 6.58 -6.30 11.65
CA TYR A 85 5.53 -5.44 11.10
C TYR A 85 5.75 -5.10 9.63
N LEU A 86 6.95 -4.62 9.26
CA LEU A 86 7.26 -4.27 7.86
C LEU A 86 7.24 -5.50 6.95
N ALA A 87 7.77 -6.63 7.41
CA ALA A 87 7.72 -7.89 6.68
C ALA A 87 6.29 -8.39 6.48
N TRP A 88 5.43 -8.21 7.50
CA TRP A 88 4.01 -8.52 7.39
C TRP A 88 3.30 -7.64 6.36
N ARG A 89 3.57 -6.32 6.34
CA ARG A 89 3.04 -5.41 5.30
C ARG A 89 3.47 -5.84 3.90
N GLN A 90 4.74 -6.16 3.71
CA GLN A 90 5.21 -6.66 2.41
C GLN A 90 4.64 -8.02 2.00
N ALA A 91 4.42 -8.92 2.95
CA ALA A 91 3.75 -10.19 2.67
C ALA A 91 2.29 -9.97 2.23
N ASP A 92 1.59 -9.02 2.86
CA ASP A 92 0.24 -8.60 2.50
C ASP A 92 0.20 -8.04 1.07
N THR A 93 1.14 -7.16 0.72
CA THR A 93 1.33 -6.65 -0.65
C THR A 93 1.39 -7.75 -1.68
N HIS A 94 2.22 -8.76 -1.44
CA HIS A 94 2.40 -9.86 -2.37
C HIS A 94 1.11 -10.66 -2.56
N ILE A 95 0.40 -10.95 -1.47
CA ILE A 95 -0.85 -11.72 -1.47
C ILE A 95 -1.97 -10.95 -2.19
N ASN A 96 -2.15 -9.69 -1.83
CA ASN A 96 -3.18 -8.82 -2.37
C ASN A 96 -2.96 -8.56 -3.86
N ASN A 97 -1.73 -8.22 -4.26
CA ASN A 97 -1.44 -7.96 -5.67
C ASN A 97 -1.65 -9.20 -6.54
N GLN A 98 -1.22 -10.39 -6.10
CA GLN A 98 -1.44 -11.63 -6.86
C GLN A 98 -2.94 -11.92 -7.02
N TYR A 99 -3.70 -11.82 -5.92
CA TYR A 99 -5.15 -12.00 -5.97
C TYR A 99 -5.83 -11.00 -6.90
N ASN A 100 -5.51 -9.71 -6.78
CA ASN A 100 -6.11 -8.64 -7.57
C ASN A 100 -5.76 -8.76 -9.06
N THR A 101 -4.53 -9.17 -9.39
CA THR A 101 -4.12 -9.43 -10.78
C THR A 101 -4.98 -10.53 -11.38
N CYS A 102 -5.17 -11.67 -10.69
CA CYS A 102 -6.05 -12.73 -11.15
C CYS A 102 -7.50 -12.28 -11.27
N PHE A 103 -7.98 -11.57 -10.25
CA PHE A 103 -9.36 -11.13 -10.17
C PHE A 103 -9.72 -10.21 -11.34
N TRP A 104 -8.89 -9.19 -11.59
CA TRP A 104 -9.12 -8.26 -12.69
C TRP A 104 -8.88 -8.91 -14.06
N ALA A 105 -7.95 -9.86 -14.20
CA ALA A 105 -7.82 -10.63 -15.44
C ALA A 105 -9.09 -11.44 -15.76
N LEU A 106 -9.70 -12.08 -14.75
CA LEU A 106 -10.98 -12.80 -14.88
C LEU A 106 -12.14 -11.85 -15.22
N VAL A 107 -12.24 -10.71 -14.54
CA VAL A 107 -13.30 -9.73 -14.81
C VAL A 107 -13.16 -9.15 -16.22
N ASN A 108 -11.93 -8.81 -16.63
CA ASN A 108 -11.64 -8.29 -17.96
C ASN A 108 -11.82 -9.35 -19.07
N SER A 109 -11.85 -10.64 -18.72
CA SER A 109 -12.21 -11.72 -19.65
C SER A 109 -13.71 -11.97 -19.75
N GLY A 110 -14.54 -11.10 -19.16
CA GLY A 110 -16.00 -11.15 -19.23
C GLY A 110 -16.69 -11.88 -18.07
N LYS A 111 -15.96 -12.32 -17.04
CA LYS A 111 -16.59 -12.85 -15.82
C LYS A 111 -17.15 -11.72 -14.97
N THR A 112 -18.23 -12.02 -14.26
CA THR A 112 -18.73 -11.11 -13.21
C THR A 112 -17.78 -11.11 -12.00
N PRO A 113 -17.78 -10.03 -11.19
CA PRO A 113 -17.04 -9.99 -9.93
C PRO A 113 -17.30 -11.19 -9.02
N ALA A 114 -18.56 -11.66 -8.95
CA ALA A 114 -18.95 -12.81 -8.14
C ALA A 114 -18.34 -14.12 -8.66
N GLU A 115 -18.32 -14.33 -9.97
CA GLU A 115 -17.70 -15.51 -10.58
C GLU A 115 -16.16 -15.49 -10.44
N ALA A 116 -15.54 -14.33 -10.58
CA ALA A 116 -14.11 -14.16 -10.37
C ALA A 116 -13.73 -14.49 -8.92
N GLN A 117 -14.48 -13.94 -7.95
CA GLN A 117 -14.30 -14.26 -6.53
C GLN A 117 -14.52 -15.76 -6.25
N ALA A 118 -15.57 -16.36 -6.81
CA ALA A 118 -15.85 -17.79 -6.64
C ALA A 118 -14.72 -18.67 -7.21
N THR A 119 -14.16 -18.29 -8.35
CA THR A 119 -13.02 -18.98 -8.99
C THR A 119 -11.77 -18.94 -8.10
N LEU A 120 -11.52 -17.80 -7.44
CA LEU A 120 -10.33 -17.59 -6.62
C LEU A 120 -10.48 -18.06 -5.17
N LYS A 121 -11.71 -18.34 -4.72
CA LYS A 121 -12.01 -18.74 -3.35
C LYS A 121 -11.30 -20.04 -2.98
N GLY A 122 -10.52 -20.01 -1.89
CA GLY A 122 -9.80 -21.19 -1.38
C GLY A 122 -8.59 -21.62 -2.21
N THR A 123 -8.24 -20.87 -3.26
CA THR A 123 -7.10 -21.20 -4.12
C THR A 123 -5.77 -20.81 -3.48
N GLN A 124 -4.72 -21.56 -3.81
CA GLN A 124 -3.35 -21.27 -3.38
C GLN A 124 -2.57 -20.43 -4.40
N THR A 125 -1.38 -19.95 -4.01
CA THR A 125 -0.48 -19.14 -4.84
C THR A 125 -0.11 -19.82 -6.17
N ALA A 126 0.13 -21.14 -6.15
CA ALA A 126 0.48 -21.89 -7.36
C ALA A 126 -0.64 -21.85 -8.41
N PHE A 127 -1.88 -22.10 -7.99
CA PHE A 127 -3.06 -22.02 -8.87
C PHE A 127 -3.20 -20.62 -9.49
N LYS A 128 -3.00 -19.55 -8.70
CA LYS A 128 -3.08 -18.17 -9.20
C LYS A 128 -2.02 -17.87 -10.26
N ASN A 129 -0.79 -18.36 -10.08
CA ASN A 129 0.27 -18.25 -11.08
C ASN A 129 -0.06 -19.01 -12.36
N GLU A 130 -0.54 -20.25 -12.24
CA GLU A 130 -0.95 -21.05 -13.40
C GLU A 130 -2.12 -20.41 -14.15
N LEU A 131 -3.12 -19.89 -13.42
CA LEU A 131 -4.24 -19.17 -13.99
C LEU A 131 -3.79 -17.96 -14.80
N LEU A 132 -2.90 -17.12 -14.24
CA LEU A 132 -2.34 -15.96 -14.93
C LEU A 132 -1.58 -16.36 -16.20
N PHE A 133 -0.74 -17.38 -16.09
CA PHE A 133 0.12 -17.81 -17.19
C PHE A 133 -0.68 -18.48 -18.32
N GLN A 134 -1.49 -19.48 -18.00
CA GLN A 134 -2.17 -20.32 -18.99
C GLN A 134 -3.36 -19.60 -19.64
N ASN A 135 -4.15 -18.86 -18.85
CA ASN A 135 -5.39 -18.27 -19.36
C ASN A 135 -5.18 -16.86 -19.91
N PHE A 136 -4.17 -16.14 -19.41
CA PHE A 136 -3.96 -14.73 -19.73
C PHE A 136 -2.57 -14.42 -20.29
N GLY A 137 -1.66 -15.40 -20.36
CA GLY A 137 -0.28 -15.18 -20.82
C GLY A 137 0.53 -14.26 -19.90
N ILE A 138 0.09 -14.04 -18.66
CA ILE A 138 0.72 -13.13 -17.70
C ILE A 138 1.66 -13.93 -16.81
N ASN A 139 2.97 -13.63 -16.90
CA ASN A 139 3.92 -14.13 -15.93
C ASN A 139 4.00 -13.16 -14.73
N TYR A 140 3.42 -13.57 -13.59
CA TYR A 140 3.40 -12.75 -12.37
C TYR A 140 4.79 -12.30 -11.91
N ALA A 141 5.82 -13.14 -12.09
CA ALA A 141 7.19 -12.81 -11.71
C ALA A 141 7.76 -11.65 -12.54
N HIS A 142 7.21 -11.37 -13.73
CA HIS A 142 7.65 -10.29 -14.61
C HIS A 142 6.83 -9.00 -14.45
N LEU A 143 5.83 -8.96 -13.55
CA LEU A 143 5.17 -7.70 -13.22
C LEU A 143 6.16 -6.72 -12.57
N PRO A 144 5.95 -5.40 -12.72
CA PRO A 144 6.77 -4.38 -12.07
C PRO A 144 6.95 -4.63 -10.57
N GLU A 145 8.17 -4.45 -10.06
CA GLU A 145 8.48 -4.69 -8.64
C GLU A 145 7.62 -3.83 -7.71
N GLN A 146 7.31 -2.59 -8.09
CA GLN A 146 6.44 -1.68 -7.31
C GLN A 146 5.04 -2.26 -7.01
N PHE A 147 4.55 -3.22 -7.79
CA PHE A 147 3.27 -3.87 -7.54
C PHE A 147 3.42 -5.11 -6.66
N LYS A 148 4.63 -5.69 -6.58
CA LYS A 148 4.88 -6.96 -5.88
C LYS A 148 5.58 -6.78 -4.53
N LYS A 149 6.09 -5.58 -4.22
CA LYS A 149 7.09 -5.36 -3.18
C LYS A 149 6.92 -4.07 -2.40
#